data_AF-A0A0R1LPS6-F1
#
_entry.id   AF-A0A0R1LPS6-F1
#
_cell.length_a   1.000
_cell.length_b   1.000
_cell.length_c   1.000
_cell.angle_alpha   90.00
_cell.angle_beta   90.00
_cell.angle_gamma   90.00
#
_symmetry.space_group_name_H-M   'P 1'
#
loop_
_entity.id
_entity.type
_entity.pdbx_description
1 polymer ?
#
loop_
_entity_poly.entity_id
_entity_poly.type
_entity_poly.pdbx_seq_one_letter_code
_entity_poly.pdbx_strand_id
1 'polypeptide(L)'
;MQSDFQMFLLIAQFFSALATIIGIIIALQQFRTTNKNRSADLINKQFDYTSYALDLFFDQIQPSLRNIDFNAFDTNLKNISYTNDDSKIVTEILTKRITNFFLDDSDYSQVFASEITRVLLLISRLSGFIHYKKTNELQLLSVISYDISRFTNHPGILQYTQLMSSQTGNNNFEIVFKTTDAYLKSRRLQND
;
A
#
# COMPACT_ATOMS: atom_id res chain seq x y z
N MET A 1 65.40 36.21 -27.01
CA MET A 1 65.44 34.82 -26.49
C MET A 1 65.10 34.72 -25.02
N GLN A 2 65.87 35.29 -24.07
CA GLN A 2 65.56 35.14 -22.63
C GLN A 2 64.27 35.86 -22.19
N SER A 3 63.97 37.03 -22.80
CA SER A 3 62.73 37.79 -22.59
C SER A 3 61.48 37.09 -23.11
N ASP A 4 61.55 36.49 -24.29
CA ASP A 4 60.40 35.84 -24.95
C ASP A 4 59.99 34.55 -24.21
N PHE A 5 60.97 33.83 -23.67
CA PHE A 5 60.75 32.64 -22.85
C PHE A 5 60.09 32.97 -21.50
N GLN A 6 60.47 34.08 -20.87
CA GLN A 6 59.80 34.56 -19.65
C GLN A 6 58.36 35.01 -19.92
N MET A 7 58.11 35.69 -21.04
CA MET A 7 56.76 36.08 -21.45
C MET A 7 55.87 34.84 -21.69
N PHE A 8 56.40 33.81 -22.35
CA PHE A 8 55.70 32.54 -22.57
C PHE A 8 55.36 31.82 -21.26
N LEU A 9 56.31 31.75 -20.31
CA LEU A 9 56.10 31.16 -18.99
C LEU A 9 54.98 31.87 -18.21
N LEU A 10 54.91 33.20 -18.28
CA LEU A 10 53.92 33.99 -17.56
C LEU A 10 52.50 33.77 -18.11
N ILE A 11 52.38 33.67 -19.44
CA ILE A 11 51.12 33.32 -20.13
C ILE A 11 50.70 31.89 -19.77
N ALA A 12 51.63 30.93 -19.78
CA ALA A 12 51.34 29.54 -19.43
C ALA A 12 50.90 29.38 -17.95
N GLN A 13 51.53 30.10 -17.03
CA GLN A 13 51.14 30.12 -15.62
C GLN A 13 49.74 30.71 -15.42
N PHE A 14 49.39 31.77 -16.15
CA PHE A 14 48.05 32.35 -16.11
C PHE A 14 46.98 31.34 -16.57
N PHE A 15 47.20 30.66 -17.69
CA PHE A 15 46.25 29.64 -18.18
C PHE A 15 46.16 28.42 -17.25
N SER A 16 47.27 28.00 -16.64
CA SER A 16 47.28 26.94 -15.64
C SER A 16 46.46 27.32 -14.40
N ALA A 17 46.66 28.53 -13.86
CA ALA A 17 45.90 29.03 -12.73
C ALA A 17 44.41 29.17 -13.06
N LEU A 18 44.07 29.64 -14.26
CA LEU A 18 42.69 29.74 -14.73
C LEU A 18 42.02 28.36 -14.79
N ALA A 19 42.72 27.35 -15.33
CA ALA A 19 42.23 25.98 -15.38
C ALA A 19 41.99 25.39 -13.98
N THR A 20 42.87 25.67 -13.02
CA THR A 20 42.71 25.25 -11.62
C THR A 20 41.47 25.89 -10.99
N ILE A 21 41.26 27.20 -11.18
CA ILE A 21 40.10 27.93 -10.66
C ILE A 21 38.79 27.35 -11.23
N ILE A 22 38.74 27.11 -12.54
CA ILE A 22 37.57 26.50 -13.20
C ILE A 22 37.30 25.10 -12.64
N GLY A 23 38.34 24.28 -12.44
CA GLY A 23 38.21 22.95 -11.83
C GLY A 23 37.63 23.00 -10.42
N ILE A 24 38.08 23.96 -9.59
CA ILE A 24 37.55 24.18 -8.24
C ILE A 24 36.06 24.58 -8.28
N ILE A 25 35.67 25.47 -9.20
CA ILE A 25 34.26 25.91 -9.35
C ILE A 25 33.36 24.73 -9.71
N ILE A 26 33.77 23.89 -10.66
CA ILE A 26 33.02 22.70 -11.07
C ILE A 26 32.88 21.72 -9.90
N ALA A 27 33.96 21.47 -9.16
CA ALA A 27 33.93 20.59 -7.99
C ALA A 27 32.97 21.11 -6.89
N LEU A 28 32.96 22.42 -6.64
CA LEU A 28 32.04 23.05 -5.68
C LEU A 28 30.57 22.92 -6.11
N GLN A 29 30.27 23.08 -7.40
CA GLN A 29 28.92 22.90 -7.94
C GLN A 29 28.45 21.44 -7.81
N GLN A 30 29.33 20.48 -8.12
CA GLN A 30 29.05 19.05 -7.93
C GLN A 30 28.80 18.73 -6.45
N PHE A 31 29.66 19.21 -5.55
CA PHE A 31 29.50 19.00 -4.11
C PHE A 31 28.18 19.55 -3.58
N ARG A 32 27.81 20.79 -3.97
CA ARG A 32 26.55 21.42 -3.56
C ARG A 32 25.33 20.62 -4.05
N THR A 33 25.38 20.12 -5.29
CA THR A 33 24.30 19.33 -5.88
C THR A 33 24.15 17.99 -5.17
N THR A 34 25.26 17.29 -4.93
CA THR A 34 25.28 16.01 -4.20
C THR A 34 24.75 16.17 -2.78
N ASN A 35 25.16 17.22 -2.06
CA ASN A 35 24.65 17.48 -0.70
C ASN A 35 23.16 17.83 -0.67
N LYS A 36 22.66 18.59 -1.66
CA LYS A 36 21.22 18.87 -1.76
C LYS A 36 20.42 17.59 -1.99
N ASN A 37 20.90 16.72 -2.88
CA ASN A 37 20.26 15.44 -3.16
C ASN A 37 20.30 14.50 -1.94
N ARG A 38 21.44 14.44 -1.25
CA ARG A 38 21.58 13.64 -0.01
C ARG A 38 20.71 14.16 1.12
N SER A 39 20.61 15.48 1.29
CA SER A 39 19.73 16.10 2.28
C SER A 39 18.25 15.80 1.98
N ALA A 40 17.83 15.91 0.71
CA ALA A 40 16.48 15.53 0.29
C ALA A 40 16.18 14.04 0.53
N ASP A 41 17.15 13.16 0.24
CA ASP A 41 17.03 11.72 0.49
C ASP A 41 16.93 11.41 2.00
N LEU A 42 17.74 12.07 2.84
CA LEU A 42 17.69 11.92 4.29
C LEU A 42 16.36 12.41 4.88
N ILE A 43 15.84 13.54 4.40
CA ILE A 43 14.52 14.07 4.81
C ILE A 43 13.41 13.10 4.39
N ASN A 44 13.47 12.53 3.18
CA ASN A 44 12.48 11.56 2.72
C ASN A 44 12.53 10.27 3.55
N LYS A 45 13.71 9.79 3.94
CA LYS A 45 13.89 8.63 4.82
C LYS A 45 13.44 8.88 6.26
N GLN A 46 13.55 10.11 6.77
CA GLN A 46 13.07 10.47 8.12
C GLN A 46 11.55 10.51 8.26
N PHE A 47 10.81 10.65 7.17
CA PHE A 47 9.34 10.77 7.17
C PHE A 47 8.68 9.68 6.32
N ASP A 48 9.20 8.45 6.39
CA ASP A 48 8.57 7.29 5.77
C ASP A 48 7.36 6.85 6.61
N TYR A 49 6.15 6.99 6.07
CA TYR A 49 4.92 6.59 6.77
C TYR A 49 4.66 5.08 6.73
N THR A 50 5.55 4.30 6.10
CA THR A 50 5.45 2.84 6.04
C THR A 50 5.41 2.22 7.42
N SER A 51 6.25 2.68 8.36
CA SER A 51 6.23 2.16 9.74
C SER A 51 4.87 2.37 10.40
N TYR A 52 4.29 3.58 10.31
CA TYR A 52 2.96 3.85 10.85
C TYR A 52 1.85 3.00 10.21
N ALA A 53 1.94 2.78 8.89
CA ALA A 53 0.99 1.92 8.19
C ALA A 53 1.12 0.45 8.63
N LEU A 54 2.35 -0.02 8.83
CA LEU A 54 2.64 -1.36 9.34
C LEU A 54 2.23 -1.52 10.81
N ASP A 55 2.44 -0.50 11.65
CA ASP A 55 2.00 -0.51 13.05
C ASP A 55 0.47 -0.60 13.12
N LEU A 56 -0.25 0.22 12.33
CA LEU A 56 -1.72 0.09 12.20
C LEU A 56 -2.12 -1.32 11.78
N PHE A 57 -1.38 -1.92 10.84
CA PHE A 57 -1.68 -3.26 10.37
C PHE A 57 -1.43 -4.32 11.45
N PHE A 58 -0.26 -4.35 12.07
CA PHE A 58 0.13 -5.38 13.04
C PHE A 58 -0.59 -5.23 14.38
N ASP A 59 -0.84 -4.00 14.84
CA ASP A 59 -1.44 -3.76 16.15
C ASP A 59 -2.97 -3.86 16.11
N GLN A 60 -3.59 -3.50 14.98
CA GLN A 60 -5.04 -3.38 14.89
C GLN A 60 -5.66 -4.27 13.83
N ILE A 61 -5.16 -4.29 12.59
CA ILE A 61 -5.84 -5.02 11.50
C ILE A 61 -5.62 -6.53 11.61
N GLN A 62 -4.37 -6.98 11.66
CA GLN A 62 -4.01 -8.40 11.65
C GLN A 62 -4.60 -9.17 12.85
N PRO A 63 -4.57 -8.65 14.10
CA PRO A 63 -5.21 -9.33 15.22
C PRO A 63 -6.73 -9.45 15.02
N SER A 64 -7.35 -8.40 14.47
CA SER A 64 -8.79 -8.41 14.19
C SER A 64 -9.17 -9.44 13.14
N LEU A 65 -8.38 -9.55 12.07
CA LEU A 65 -8.57 -10.58 11.05
C LEU A 65 -8.44 -12.00 11.60
N ARG A 66 -7.60 -12.21 12.62
CA ARG A 66 -7.40 -13.53 13.25
C ARG A 66 -8.51 -13.90 14.23
N ASN A 67 -9.19 -12.91 14.81
CA ASN A 67 -10.26 -13.15 15.78
C ASN A 67 -11.60 -13.48 15.13
N ILE A 68 -11.77 -13.14 13.84
CA ILE A 68 -12.99 -13.42 13.10
C ILE A 68 -13.09 -14.93 12.79
N ASP A 69 -14.15 -15.56 13.26
CA ASP A 69 -14.45 -16.97 12.93
C ASP A 69 -15.19 -17.08 11.59
N PHE A 70 -14.40 -17.07 10.52
CA PHE A 70 -14.86 -17.28 9.15
C PHE A 70 -15.57 -18.63 8.94
N ASN A 71 -15.12 -19.68 9.65
CA ASN A 71 -15.71 -21.02 9.50
C ASN A 71 -17.12 -21.07 10.08
N ALA A 72 -17.32 -20.47 11.25
CA ALA A 72 -18.65 -20.34 11.85
C ALA A 72 -19.56 -19.47 10.97
N PHE A 73 -19.04 -18.40 10.37
CA PHE A 73 -19.82 -17.54 9.47
C PHE A 73 -20.26 -18.30 8.20
N ASP A 74 -19.35 -19.01 7.55
CA ASP A 74 -19.68 -19.87 6.39
C ASP A 74 -20.70 -20.96 6.75
N THR A 75 -20.57 -21.57 7.93
CA THR A 75 -21.51 -22.59 8.41
C THR A 75 -22.92 -22.00 8.60
N ASN A 76 -23.01 -20.79 9.16
CA ASN A 76 -24.27 -20.09 9.37
C ASN A 76 -24.93 -19.63 8.06
N LEU A 77 -24.15 -19.37 7.01
CA LEU A 77 -24.68 -19.06 5.67
C LEU A 77 -25.35 -20.27 4.97
N LYS A 78 -25.22 -21.48 5.53
CA LYS A 78 -25.80 -22.77 5.11
C LYS A 78 -25.44 -23.20 3.67
N ASN A 79 -24.52 -24.15 3.55
CA ASN A 79 -24.28 -25.10 2.44
C ASN A 79 -24.64 -24.60 1.03
N ILE A 80 -23.63 -24.06 0.32
CA ILE A 80 -23.69 -23.88 -1.13
C ILE A 80 -23.22 -25.20 -1.76
N SER A 81 -24.14 -25.96 -2.36
CA SER A 81 -23.74 -26.93 -3.38
C SER A 81 -23.72 -26.20 -4.71
N TYR A 82 -22.53 -26.05 -5.27
CA TYR A 82 -22.32 -25.39 -6.57
C TYR A 82 -22.80 -26.32 -7.68
N THR A 83 -23.88 -25.96 -8.36
CA THR A 83 -24.17 -26.47 -9.70
C THR A 83 -23.95 -25.32 -10.68
N ASN A 84 -23.08 -25.54 -11.67
CA ASN A 84 -22.48 -24.52 -12.54
C ASN A 84 -23.45 -23.68 -13.40
N ASP A 85 -24.76 -23.91 -13.33
CA ASP A 85 -25.69 -23.44 -14.36
C ASP A 85 -26.34 -22.07 -14.17
N ASP A 86 -26.16 -21.36 -13.04
CA ASP A 86 -26.73 -19.99 -12.92
C ASP A 86 -25.96 -19.07 -11.94
N SER A 87 -24.79 -18.57 -12.35
CA SER A 87 -23.93 -17.69 -11.53
C SER A 87 -24.62 -16.41 -11.02
N LYS A 88 -25.57 -15.86 -11.78
CA LYS A 88 -26.37 -14.70 -11.36
C LYS A 88 -27.33 -15.02 -10.23
N ILE A 89 -28.06 -16.13 -10.34
CA ILE A 89 -29.00 -16.58 -9.31
C ILE A 89 -28.25 -16.92 -8.01
N VAL A 90 -27.09 -17.56 -8.13
CA VAL A 90 -26.20 -17.84 -6.98
C VAL A 90 -25.79 -16.54 -6.27
N THR A 91 -25.44 -15.50 -7.01
CA THR A 91 -25.05 -14.20 -6.44
C THR A 91 -26.21 -13.51 -5.72
N GLU A 92 -27.41 -13.50 -6.31
CA GLU A 92 -28.59 -12.89 -5.67
C GLU A 92 -29.03 -13.64 -4.40
N ILE A 93 -28.99 -14.98 -4.43
CA ILE A 93 -29.29 -15.81 -3.25
C ILE A 93 -28.28 -15.54 -2.14
N LEU A 94 -26.99 -15.46 -2.46
CA LEU A 94 -25.93 -15.13 -1.51
C LEU A 94 -26.15 -13.76 -0.88
N THR A 95 -26.38 -12.74 -1.71
CA THR A 95 -26.66 -11.38 -1.23
C THR A 95 -27.86 -11.37 -0.29
N LYS A 96 -28.98 -12.02 -0.65
CA LYS A 96 -30.17 -12.07 0.22
C LYS A 96 -29.90 -12.78 1.54
N ARG A 97 -29.14 -13.88 1.54
CA ARG A 97 -28.79 -14.62 2.76
C ARG A 97 -27.85 -13.84 3.65
N ILE A 98 -26.89 -13.14 3.07
CA ILE A 98 -25.95 -12.28 3.80
C ILE A 98 -26.69 -11.09 4.41
N THR A 99 -27.54 -10.43 3.64
CA THR A 99 -28.43 -9.38 4.16
C THR A 99 -29.29 -9.92 5.29
N ASN A 100 -29.91 -11.11 5.14
CA ASN A 100 -30.71 -11.71 6.20
C ASN A 100 -29.88 -12.09 7.44
N PHE A 101 -28.66 -12.59 7.27
CA PHE A 101 -27.75 -12.88 8.37
C PHE A 101 -27.39 -11.60 9.14
N PHE A 102 -27.15 -10.49 8.44
CA PHE A 102 -26.82 -9.22 9.08
C PHE A 102 -28.04 -8.45 9.60
N LEU A 103 -29.25 -8.79 9.16
CA LEU A 103 -30.52 -8.32 9.72
C LEU A 103 -31.06 -9.24 10.82
N ASP A 104 -30.45 -10.40 11.04
CA ASP A 104 -30.78 -11.27 12.15
C ASP A 104 -30.35 -10.61 13.46
N ASP A 105 -31.24 -10.60 14.45
CA ASP A 105 -31.00 -10.00 15.77
C ASP A 105 -30.31 -10.97 16.73
N SER A 106 -29.70 -12.05 16.23
CA SER A 106 -28.93 -12.95 17.08
C SER A 106 -27.64 -12.29 17.59
N ASP A 107 -27.24 -12.63 18.82
CA ASP A 107 -26.00 -12.13 19.41
C ASP A 107 -24.78 -12.42 18.50
N TYR A 108 -24.80 -13.56 17.81
CA TYR A 108 -23.72 -13.96 16.91
C TYR A 108 -23.64 -13.07 15.65
N SER A 109 -24.76 -12.83 14.96
CA SER A 109 -24.76 -12.00 13.74
C SER A 109 -24.34 -10.57 14.04
N GLN A 110 -24.80 -9.99 15.16
CA GLN A 110 -24.46 -8.63 15.56
C GLN A 110 -22.96 -8.50 15.92
N VAL A 111 -22.41 -9.45 16.69
CA VAL A 111 -20.98 -9.46 17.03
C VAL A 111 -20.14 -9.59 15.76
N PHE A 112 -20.49 -10.52 14.87
CA PHE A 112 -19.76 -10.71 13.61
C PHE A 112 -19.81 -9.45 12.73
N ALA A 113 -20.98 -8.83 12.56
CA ALA A 113 -21.14 -7.59 11.80
C ALA A 113 -20.27 -6.46 12.33
N SER A 114 -20.25 -6.30 13.66
CA SER A 114 -19.44 -5.29 14.34
C SER A 114 -17.95 -5.51 14.10
N GLU A 115 -17.49 -6.77 14.18
CA GLU A 115 -16.09 -7.12 13.92
C GLU A 115 -15.68 -6.86 12.47
N ILE A 116 -16.49 -7.28 11.49
CA ILE A 116 -16.19 -7.00 10.07
C ILE A 116 -16.22 -5.50 9.80
N THR A 117 -17.22 -4.77 10.30
CA THR A 117 -17.30 -3.30 10.16
C THR A 117 -16.04 -2.64 10.70
N ARG A 118 -15.59 -3.04 11.89
CA ARG A 118 -14.38 -2.51 12.51
C ARG A 118 -13.15 -2.76 11.65
N VAL A 119 -12.99 -3.97 11.11
CA VAL A 119 -11.91 -4.29 10.18
C VAL A 119 -11.97 -3.42 8.93
N LEU A 120 -13.14 -3.26 8.31
CA LEU A 120 -13.30 -2.42 7.11
C LEU A 120 -12.96 -0.95 7.39
N LEU A 121 -13.33 -0.41 8.56
CA LEU A 121 -12.95 0.95 8.95
C LEU A 121 -11.44 1.09 9.13
N LEU A 122 -10.77 0.11 9.73
CA LEU A 122 -9.32 0.11 9.87
C LEU A 122 -8.61 0.00 8.52
N ILE A 123 -9.11 -0.83 7.61
CA ILE A 123 -8.60 -0.95 6.24
C ILE A 123 -8.86 0.35 5.46
N SER A 124 -10.01 1.00 5.64
CA SER A 124 -10.26 2.34 5.08
C SER A 124 -9.27 3.39 5.59
N ARG A 125 -8.76 3.28 6.82
CA ARG A 125 -7.67 4.15 7.31
C ARG A 125 -6.34 3.80 6.63
N LEU A 126 -6.09 2.51 6.37
CA LEU A 126 -4.88 2.05 5.70
C LEU A 126 -4.76 2.60 4.26
N SER A 127 -5.88 2.82 3.56
CA SER A 127 -5.87 3.38 2.20
C SER A 127 -5.23 4.76 2.12
N GLY A 128 -5.31 5.56 3.19
CA GLY A 128 -4.66 6.87 3.26
C GLY A 128 -3.13 6.78 3.15
N PHE A 129 -2.54 5.66 3.60
CA PHE A 129 -1.09 5.44 3.52
C PHE A 129 -0.65 4.98 2.13
N ILE A 130 -1.48 4.22 1.41
CA ILE A 130 -1.18 3.72 0.05
C ILE A 130 -1.03 4.89 -0.95
N HIS A 131 -1.82 5.95 -0.78
CA HIS A 131 -1.72 7.13 -1.65
C HIS A 131 -0.73 8.19 -1.17
N TYR A 132 -0.11 8.01 -0.01
CA TYR A 132 0.79 9.01 0.53
C TYR A 132 2.17 8.89 -0.11
N LYS A 133 2.64 9.95 -0.76
CA LYS A 133 3.91 9.98 -1.52
C LYS A 133 5.15 9.54 -0.72
N LYS A 134 5.10 9.63 0.61
CA LYS A 134 6.20 9.21 1.49
C LYS A 134 6.01 7.80 2.09
N THR A 135 5.12 6.98 1.56
CA THR A 135 5.01 5.56 1.93
C THR A 135 5.76 4.73 0.90
N ASN A 136 6.60 3.82 1.35
CA ASN A 136 7.13 2.74 0.53
C ASN A 136 6.02 1.71 0.28
N GLU A 137 5.19 1.99 -0.73
CA GLU A 137 4.03 1.18 -1.08
C GLU A 137 4.42 -0.29 -1.33
N LEU A 138 5.52 -0.56 -2.04
CA LEU A 138 5.96 -1.93 -2.32
C LEU A 138 6.30 -2.71 -1.04
N GLN A 139 6.98 -2.08 -0.10
CA GLN A 139 7.29 -2.69 1.18
C GLN A 139 6.01 -2.97 1.99
N LEU A 140 5.12 -1.98 2.08
CA LEU A 140 3.84 -2.13 2.76
C LEU A 140 3.02 -3.29 2.15
N LEU A 141 2.85 -3.29 0.82
CA LEU A 141 2.10 -4.33 0.10
C LEU A 141 2.73 -5.71 0.25
N SER A 142 4.07 -5.81 0.28
CA SER A 142 4.75 -7.09 0.49
C SER A 142 4.41 -7.77 1.82
N VAL A 143 4.02 -6.98 2.82
CA VAL A 143 3.67 -7.46 4.15
C VAL A 143 2.16 -7.74 4.26
N ILE A 144 1.32 -6.79 3.85
CA ILE A 144 -0.12 -6.84 4.15
C ILE A 144 -0.92 -7.70 3.16
N SER A 145 -0.44 -7.87 1.92
CA SER A 145 -1.30 -8.36 0.83
C SER A 145 -1.81 -9.78 1.05
N TYR A 146 -1.05 -10.64 1.73
CA TYR A 146 -1.48 -12.02 1.97
C TYR A 146 -2.71 -12.10 2.87
N ASP A 147 -2.66 -11.44 4.05
CA ASP A 147 -3.77 -11.46 5.01
C ASP A 147 -5.00 -10.71 4.46
N ILE A 148 -4.78 -9.58 3.78
CA ILE A 148 -5.87 -8.82 3.14
C ILE A 148 -6.52 -9.66 2.03
N SER A 149 -5.74 -10.35 1.19
CA SER A 149 -6.29 -11.21 0.14
C SER A 149 -7.06 -12.40 0.71
N ARG A 150 -6.54 -13.03 1.78
CA ARG A 150 -7.24 -14.11 2.48
C ARG A 150 -8.60 -13.64 3.01
N PHE A 151 -8.65 -12.44 3.59
CA PHE A 151 -9.88 -11.82 4.07
C PHE A 151 -10.87 -11.56 2.93
N THR A 152 -10.43 -10.96 1.82
CA THR A 152 -11.32 -10.58 0.71
C THR A 152 -11.81 -11.76 -0.12
N ASN A 153 -11.06 -12.87 -0.15
CA ASN A 153 -11.42 -14.07 -0.90
C ASN A 153 -12.52 -14.90 -0.21
N HIS A 154 -12.91 -14.53 1.00
CA HIS A 154 -13.99 -15.20 1.70
C HIS A 154 -15.34 -14.82 1.06
N PRO A 155 -16.15 -15.79 0.57
CA PRO A 155 -17.37 -15.50 -0.19
C PRO A 155 -18.25 -14.47 0.51
N GLY A 156 -18.65 -14.70 1.77
CA GLY A 156 -19.55 -13.80 2.47
C GLY A 156 -19.00 -12.40 2.79
N ILE A 157 -17.68 -12.19 2.71
CA ILE A 157 -17.07 -10.86 2.91
C ILE A 157 -17.26 -9.99 1.67
N LEU A 158 -17.24 -10.57 0.47
CA LEU A 158 -17.44 -9.81 -0.75
C LEU A 158 -18.83 -9.16 -0.79
N GLN A 159 -19.91 -9.89 -0.51
CA GLN A 159 -21.24 -9.27 -0.53
C GLN A 159 -21.45 -8.33 0.68
N TYR A 160 -20.83 -8.61 1.84
CA TYR A 160 -20.89 -7.68 2.96
C TYR A 160 -20.22 -6.34 2.64
N THR A 161 -19.04 -6.36 2.00
CA THR A 161 -18.35 -5.13 1.60
C THR A 161 -19.17 -4.34 0.59
N GLN A 162 -19.83 -5.01 -0.37
CA GLN A 162 -20.75 -4.37 -1.31
C GLN A 162 -21.94 -3.71 -0.59
N LEU A 163 -22.53 -4.40 0.38
CA LEU A 163 -23.62 -3.85 1.21
C LEU A 163 -23.13 -2.62 2.00
N MET A 164 -21.97 -2.72 2.66
CA MET A 164 -21.37 -1.64 3.42
C MET A 164 -21.04 -0.42 2.56
N SER A 165 -20.45 -0.61 1.38
CA SER A 165 -20.23 0.46 0.39
C SER A 165 -21.55 1.15 0.02
N SER A 166 -22.61 0.36 -0.24
CA SER A 166 -23.92 0.90 -0.62
C SER A 166 -24.63 1.68 0.49
N GLN A 167 -24.47 1.26 1.75
CA GLN A 167 -25.15 1.86 2.90
C GLN A 167 -24.40 3.06 3.50
N THR A 168 -23.07 3.00 3.54
CA THR A 168 -22.24 4.01 4.21
C THR A 168 -21.58 4.99 3.26
N GLY A 169 -21.50 4.67 1.96
CA GLY A 169 -20.72 5.42 0.97
C GLY A 169 -19.20 5.36 1.19
N ASN A 170 -18.73 4.64 2.22
CA ASN A 170 -17.31 4.45 2.47
C ASN A 170 -16.78 3.33 1.57
N ASN A 171 -16.01 3.72 0.55
CA ASN A 171 -15.41 2.78 -0.40
C ASN A 171 -13.87 2.76 -0.28
N ASN A 172 -13.32 3.39 0.76
CA ASN A 172 -11.87 3.59 0.90
C ASN A 172 -11.12 2.26 1.09
N PHE A 173 -11.73 1.27 1.73
CA PHE A 173 -11.14 -0.06 1.87
C PHE A 173 -10.94 -0.76 0.51
N GLU A 174 -11.76 -0.44 -0.51
CA GLU A 174 -11.63 -1.05 -1.84
C GLU A 174 -10.30 -0.67 -2.51
N ILE A 175 -9.74 0.50 -2.19
CA ILE A 175 -8.43 0.91 -2.68
C ILE A 175 -7.39 -0.11 -2.25
N VAL A 176 -7.40 -0.48 -0.96
CA VAL A 176 -6.47 -1.47 -0.39
C VAL A 176 -6.68 -2.83 -1.05
N PHE A 177 -7.94 -3.26 -1.23
CA PHE A 177 -8.24 -4.54 -1.88
C PHE A 177 -7.72 -4.58 -3.31
N LYS A 178 -7.95 -3.52 -4.09
CA LYS A 178 -7.50 -3.44 -5.49
C LYS A 178 -5.98 -3.40 -5.60
N THR A 179 -5.29 -2.64 -4.75
CA THR A 179 -3.81 -2.55 -4.78
C THR A 179 -3.14 -3.84 -4.31
N THR A 180 -3.65 -4.47 -3.25
CA THR A 180 -3.13 -5.77 -2.79
C THR A 180 -3.34 -6.89 -3.82
N ASP A 181 -4.51 -6.96 -4.46
CA ASP A 181 -4.77 -7.91 -5.55
C ASP A 181 -3.87 -7.65 -6.77
N ALA A 182 -3.71 -6.40 -7.18
CA ALA A 182 -2.81 -6.02 -8.27
C ALA A 182 -1.35 -6.38 -7.97
N TYR A 183 -0.89 -6.18 -6.73
CA TYR A 183 0.44 -6.56 -6.27
C TYR A 183 0.65 -8.08 -6.29
N LEU A 184 -0.32 -8.86 -5.82
CA LEU A 184 -0.22 -10.32 -5.86
C LEU A 184 -0.21 -10.86 -7.30
N LYS A 185 -1.03 -10.28 -8.19
CA LYS A 185 -1.04 -10.62 -9.62
C LYS A 185 0.30 -10.33 -10.29
N SER A 186 0.88 -9.16 -10.05
CA SER A 186 2.19 -8.80 -10.62
C SER A 186 3.31 -9.71 -10.11
N ARG A 187 3.25 -10.14 -8.84
CA ARG A 187 4.22 -11.08 -8.27
C ARG A 187 4.10 -12.49 -8.84
N ARG A 188 2.89 -12.95 -9.16
CA ARG A 188 2.68 -14.26 -9.82
C ARG A 188 3.27 -14.27 -11.22
N LEU A 189 2.97 -13.23 -12.02
CA LEU A 189 3.49 -13.07 -13.39
C LEU A 189 5.02 -12.94 -13.49
N GLN A 190 5.72 -12.63 -12.39
CA GLN A 190 7.19 -12.58 -12.35
C GLN A 190 7.83 -13.92 -12.00
N ASN A 191 7.05 -14.88 -11.47
CA ASN A 191 7.52 -16.21 -11.07
C ASN A 191 7.12 -17.30 -12.09
N ASP A 192 6.35 -16.94 -13.11
CA ASP A 192 5.97 -17.76 -14.27
C ASP A 192 6.85 -17.43 -15.49
#